data_AF-A0A179UGA9-F1
#
_entry.id   AF-A0A179UGA9-F1
#
_cell.length_a   1.000
_cell.length_b   1.000
_cell.length_c   1.000
_cell.angle_alpha   90.00
_cell.angle_beta   90.00
_cell.angle_gamma   90.00
#
_symmetry.space_group_name_H-M   'P 1'
#
loop_
_entity.id
_entity.type
_entity.pdbx_description
1 polymer ?
#
loop_
_entity_poly.entity_id
_entity_poly.type
_entity_poly.pdbx_seq_one_letter_code
_entity_poly.pdbx_strand_id
1 'polypeptide(L)'
;MNASKEKPIVHLTIPIIEGHINDVRCMRGDYPFGNFAPLTDGILANAKPDHFFGARPEQLNCQIRDELSDFIVPSTQKDHLIAPNFFQEAKGPDGSSAVATQQACYNGAVGA
;
A
#
# COMPACT_ATOMS: atom_id res chain seq x y z
N MET A 1 0.52 23.03 4.02
CA MET A 1 1.21 21.74 4.22
C MET A 1 1.53 21.20 2.84
N ASN A 2 2.79 21.31 2.37
CA ASN A 2 3.14 21.00 0.97
C ASN A 2 3.35 19.50 0.78
N ALA A 3 2.26 18.78 0.51
CA ALA A 3 2.27 17.40 0.02
C ALA A 3 3.09 17.22 -1.28
N SER A 4 3.48 18.32 -1.95
CA SER A 4 4.26 18.29 -3.19
C SER A 4 5.67 17.69 -3.05
N LYS A 5 6.18 17.55 -1.82
CA LYS A 5 7.53 16.99 -1.57
C LYS A 5 7.54 15.50 -1.22
N GLU A 6 6.39 14.91 -0.86
CA GLU A 6 6.31 13.49 -0.47
C GLU A 6 6.43 12.56 -1.66
N LYS A 7 5.68 12.84 -2.74
CA LYS A 7 5.73 12.04 -3.97
C LYS A 7 7.14 11.91 -4.56
N PRO A 8 7.96 12.98 -4.68
CA PRO A 8 9.35 12.86 -5.09
C PRO A 8 10.20 11.95 -4.19
N ILE A 9 10.02 12.00 -2.87
CA ILE A 9 10.78 11.16 -1.93
C ILE A 9 10.46 9.69 -2.16
N VAL A 10 9.17 9.37 -2.24
CA VAL A 10 8.70 7.99 -2.49
C VAL A 10 9.19 7.47 -3.84
N HIS A 11 9.21 8.30 -4.87
CA HIS A 11 9.59 7.85 -6.21
C HIS A 11 11.11 7.82 -6.47
N LEU A 12 11.88 8.70 -5.82
CA LEU A 12 13.31 8.87 -6.11
C LEU A 12 14.23 8.33 -5.01
N THR A 13 13.79 8.37 -3.75
CA THR A 13 14.64 7.99 -2.61
C THR A 13 14.39 6.55 -2.18
N ILE A 14 13.12 6.13 -2.09
CA ILE A 14 12.80 4.75 -1.66
C ILE A 14 13.45 3.69 -2.56
N PRO A 15 13.42 3.79 -3.90
CA PRO A 15 14.10 2.80 -4.74
C PRO A 15 15.61 2.71 -4.53
N ILE A 16 16.26 3.80 -4.11
CA ILE A 16 17.71 3.79 -3.79
C ILE A 16 17.95 2.99 -2.50
N ILE A 17 17.06 3.13 -1.52
CA ILE A 17 17.14 2.41 -0.24
C ILE A 17 16.84 0.92 -0.43
N GLU A 18 15.81 0.60 -1.22
CA GLU A 18 15.41 -0.78 -1.53
C GLU A 18 16.46 -1.52 -2.37
N GLY A 19 17.23 -0.78 -3.16
CA GLY A 19 18.26 -1.34 -4.01
C GLY A 19 17.66 -2.12 -5.18
N HIS A 20 18.25 -3.29 -5.49
CA HIS A 20 17.82 -4.07 -6.64
C HIS A 20 16.55 -4.89 -6.35
N ILE A 21 15.47 -4.57 -7.04
CA ILE A 21 14.20 -5.30 -6.98
C ILE A 21 14.08 -6.24 -8.17
N ASN A 22 13.92 -7.53 -7.89
CA ASN A 22 13.85 -8.58 -8.92
C ASN A 22 12.61 -8.47 -9.83
N ASP A 23 11.45 -8.12 -9.27
CA ASP A 23 10.21 -7.92 -10.03
C ASP A 23 9.51 -6.63 -9.57
N VAL A 24 9.75 -5.54 -10.30
CA VAL A 24 9.12 -4.23 -10.04
C VAL A 24 7.59 -4.25 -10.20
N ARG A 25 7.01 -5.33 -10.75
CA ARG A 25 5.55 -5.48 -10.80
C ARG A 25 4.96 -5.87 -9.45
N CYS A 26 5.79 -6.32 -8.50
CA CYS A 26 5.40 -6.66 -7.14
C CYS A 26 5.32 -5.43 -6.21
N MET A 27 5.47 -4.21 -6.74
CA MET A 27 5.44 -2.97 -5.94
C MET A 27 4.44 -1.96 -6.51
N ARG A 28 3.78 -1.22 -5.62
CA ARG A 28 2.81 -0.15 -5.94
C ARG A 28 2.81 0.89 -4.81
N GLY A 29 1.99 1.92 -4.96
CA GLY A 29 1.82 2.99 -3.99
C GLY A 29 0.79 4.01 -4.44
N ASP A 30 0.44 4.94 -3.55
CA ASP A 30 -0.38 6.12 -3.83
C ASP A 30 -1.79 5.83 -4.37
N TYR A 31 -2.40 4.69 -4.01
CA TYR A 31 -3.81 4.41 -4.28
C TYR A 31 -4.54 3.81 -3.07
N PRO A 32 -5.84 4.12 -2.87
CA PRO A 32 -6.59 3.68 -1.71
C PRO A 32 -6.95 2.19 -1.81
N PHE A 33 -6.89 1.51 -0.68
CA PHE A 33 -7.35 0.13 -0.52
C PHE A 33 -8.87 0.11 -0.42
N GLY A 34 -9.53 0.25 -1.57
CA GLY A 34 -10.98 0.40 -1.67
C GLY A 34 -11.79 -0.88 -1.73
N ASN A 35 -11.13 -2.05 -1.72
CA ASN A 35 -11.82 -3.34 -1.78
C ASN A 35 -11.84 -4.11 -0.46
N PHE A 36 -10.97 -3.76 0.49
CA PHE A 36 -10.91 -4.47 1.76
C PHE A 36 -12.15 -4.27 2.61
N ALA A 37 -12.55 -5.33 3.31
CA ALA A 37 -13.54 -5.25 4.37
C ALA A 37 -13.07 -4.23 5.44
N PRO A 38 -13.98 -3.43 6.01
CA PRO A 38 -13.61 -2.46 7.04
C PRO A 38 -12.97 -3.11 8.26
N LEU A 39 -11.84 -2.58 8.71
CA LEU A 39 -11.20 -3.02 9.97
C LEU A 39 -12.01 -2.60 11.22
N THR A 40 -12.85 -1.58 11.08
CA THR A 40 -13.63 -0.96 12.16
C THR A 40 -15.09 -0.76 11.73
N ASP A 41 -15.77 0.29 12.20
CA ASP A 41 -17.16 0.62 11.86
C ASP A 41 -17.35 1.24 10.46
N GLY A 42 -16.27 1.35 9.68
CA GLY A 42 -16.29 1.92 8.33
C GLY A 42 -16.24 3.44 8.27
N ILE A 43 -16.02 4.13 9.41
CA ILE A 43 -15.86 5.58 9.44
C ILE A 43 -14.44 6.00 9.05
N LEU A 44 -13.44 5.14 9.32
CA LEU A 44 -12.05 5.42 8.95
C LEU A 44 -11.88 5.42 7.43
N ALA A 45 -11.07 6.37 6.94
CA ALA A 45 -10.69 6.40 5.54
C ALA A 45 -9.91 5.14 5.15
N ASN A 46 -10.06 4.70 3.90
CA ASN A 46 -9.30 3.57 3.37
C ASN A 46 -7.80 3.82 3.50
N ALA A 47 -7.07 2.76 3.86
CA ALA A 47 -5.61 2.78 3.85
C ALA A 47 -5.11 3.21 2.47
N LYS A 48 -4.08 4.06 2.43
CA LYS A 48 -3.49 4.55 1.20
C LYS A 48 -1.97 4.65 1.41
N PRO A 49 -1.26 3.52 1.37
CA PRO A 49 0.18 3.53 1.56
C PRO A 49 0.89 4.30 0.45
N ASP A 50 1.88 5.10 0.84
CA ASP A 50 2.79 5.77 -0.09
C ASP A 50 3.53 4.75 -0.97
N HIS A 51 3.99 3.65 -0.36
CA HIS A 51 4.64 2.55 -1.07
C HIS A 51 4.39 1.20 -0.37
N PHE A 52 4.25 0.12 -1.16
CA PHE A 52 4.07 -1.23 -0.64
C PHE A 52 4.39 -2.30 -1.69
N PHE A 53 4.59 -3.52 -1.21
CA PHE A 53 4.78 -4.72 -2.03
C PHE A 53 3.55 -5.63 -2.01
N GLY A 54 3.52 -6.62 -2.89
CA GLY A 54 2.44 -7.60 -2.95
C GLY A 54 2.75 -8.71 -3.94
N ALA A 55 1.88 -9.71 -3.97
CA ALA A 55 1.94 -10.78 -4.96
C ALA A 55 1.20 -10.36 -6.24
N ARG A 56 1.63 -10.91 -7.38
CA ARG A 56 0.89 -10.73 -8.61
C ARG A 56 -0.38 -11.60 -8.61
N PRO A 57 -1.48 -11.15 -9.21
CA PRO A 57 -2.73 -11.91 -9.23
C PRO A 57 -2.59 -13.32 -9.80
N GLU A 58 -1.67 -13.56 -10.75
CA GLU A 58 -1.47 -14.87 -11.39
C GLU A 58 -0.72 -15.88 -10.51
N GLN A 59 -0.17 -15.45 -9.37
CA GLN A 59 0.52 -16.35 -8.44
C GLN A 59 -0.45 -17.11 -7.53
N LEU A 60 -1.72 -16.70 -7.49
CA LEU A 60 -2.77 -17.34 -6.71
C LEU A 60 -3.84 -17.93 -7.63
N ASN A 61 -4.41 -19.07 -7.23
CA ASN A 61 -5.54 -19.67 -7.91
C ASN A 61 -6.71 -18.67 -7.98
N CYS A 62 -7.36 -18.55 -9.15
CA CYS A 62 -8.42 -17.58 -9.35
C CYS A 62 -9.61 -17.78 -8.40
N GLN A 63 -9.99 -19.02 -8.09
CA GLN A 63 -11.11 -19.30 -7.18
C GLN A 63 -10.78 -18.84 -5.76
N ILE A 64 -9.57 -19.14 -5.27
CA ILE A 64 -9.12 -18.68 -3.94
C ILE A 64 -9.05 -17.15 -3.90
N ARG A 65 -8.57 -16.53 -4.98
CA ARG A 65 -8.51 -15.07 -5.08
C ARG A 65 -9.90 -14.43 -5.04
N ASP A 66 -10.87 -15.03 -5.71
CA ASP A 66 -12.24 -14.53 -5.74
C ASP A 66 -12.93 -14.73 -4.38
N GLU A 67 -12.71 -15.88 -3.72
CA GLU A 67 -13.21 -16.18 -2.38
C GLU A 67 -12.64 -15.25 -1.28
N LEU A 68 -11.37 -14.84 -1.42
CA LEU A 68 -10.68 -14.00 -0.43
C LEU A 68 -10.58 -12.53 -0.86
N SER A 69 -11.33 -12.12 -1.89
CA SER A 69 -11.13 -10.83 -2.58
C SER A 69 -11.09 -9.65 -1.62
N ASP A 70 -12.06 -9.56 -0.70
CA ASP A 70 -12.20 -8.51 0.30
C ASP A 70 -11.15 -8.55 1.43
N PHE A 71 -10.24 -9.52 1.42
CA PHE A 71 -9.12 -9.62 2.37
C PHE A 71 -7.76 -9.44 1.71
N ILE A 72 -7.60 -9.84 0.45
CA ILE A 72 -6.28 -9.87 -0.20
C ILE A 72 -6.18 -8.98 -1.44
N VAL A 73 -7.29 -8.58 -2.06
CA VAL A 73 -7.27 -7.69 -3.22
C VAL A 73 -7.44 -6.26 -2.70
N PRO A 74 -6.45 -5.37 -2.82
CA PRO A 74 -6.55 -4.03 -2.22
C PRO A 74 -7.54 -3.12 -2.95
N SER A 75 -7.72 -3.29 -4.27
CA SER A 75 -8.56 -2.42 -5.09
C SER A 75 -9.28 -3.23 -6.17
N THR A 76 -10.52 -2.86 -6.47
CA THR A 76 -11.32 -3.42 -7.57
C THR A 76 -10.89 -2.92 -8.94
N GLN A 77 -10.02 -1.90 -9.00
CA GLN A 77 -9.43 -1.45 -10.25
C GLN A 77 -8.44 -2.50 -10.77
N LYS A 78 -8.42 -2.71 -12.10
CA LYS A 78 -7.68 -3.80 -12.74
C LYS A 78 -6.19 -3.80 -12.37
N ASP A 79 -5.71 -4.98 -11.98
CA ASP A 79 -4.34 -5.49 -12.14
C ASP A 79 -3.19 -4.78 -11.42
N HIS A 80 -3.35 -4.51 -10.12
CA HIS A 80 -2.27 -3.87 -9.36
C HIS A 80 -1.48 -4.88 -8.53
N LEU A 81 -2.02 -5.46 -7.46
CA LEU A 81 -1.38 -6.49 -6.63
C LEU A 81 -2.45 -7.24 -5.83
N ILE A 82 -2.11 -8.40 -5.27
CA ILE A 82 -2.86 -9.09 -4.20
C ILE A 82 -1.95 -9.31 -2.99
N ALA A 83 -2.53 -9.60 -1.83
CA ALA A 83 -1.85 -9.86 -0.56
C ALA A 83 -0.73 -8.83 -0.29
N PRO A 84 -1.10 -7.54 -0.12
CA PRO A 84 -0.12 -6.50 0.06
C PRO A 84 0.71 -6.73 1.33
N ASN A 85 1.96 -6.32 1.31
CA ASN A 85 2.92 -6.49 2.39
C ASN A 85 3.99 -5.39 2.31
N PHE A 86 4.83 -5.28 3.35
CA PHE A 86 5.91 -4.29 3.44
C PHE A 86 5.46 -2.86 3.11
N PHE A 87 4.64 -2.27 3.98
CA PHE A 87 4.11 -0.91 3.84
C PHE A 87 5.13 0.13 4.26
N GLN A 88 5.25 1.19 3.48
CA GLN A 88 6.13 2.32 3.74
C GLN A 88 5.35 3.62 3.64
N GLU A 89 5.63 4.52 4.58
CA GLU A 89 5.11 5.88 4.64
C GLU A 89 6.28 6.85 4.70
N ALA A 90 6.27 7.85 3.84
CA ALA A 90 7.23 8.92 3.85
C ALA A 90 6.54 10.24 4.15
N LYS A 91 7.27 11.15 4.76
CA LYS A 91 6.81 12.53 4.96
C LYS A 91 7.87 13.50 4.47
N GLY A 92 7.41 14.65 3.98
CA GLY A 92 8.31 15.74 3.61
C GLY A 92 9.03 16.32 4.82
N PRO A 93 10.00 17.23 4.61
CA PRO A 93 10.73 17.89 5.71
C PRO A 93 9.81 18.60 6.73
N ASP A 94 8.64 19.05 6.27
CA ASP A 94 7.65 19.77 7.06
C ASP A 94 6.54 18.84 7.61
N GLY A 95 6.64 17.53 7.35
CA GLY A 95 5.67 16.52 7.77
C GLY A 95 6.00 15.93 9.13
N SER A 96 4.97 15.45 9.84
CA SER A 96 5.11 14.90 11.20
C SER A 96 5.52 13.43 11.16
N SER A 97 6.60 13.08 11.86
CA SER A 97 7.02 11.69 12.02
C SER A 97 5.96 10.84 12.75
N ALA A 98 5.29 11.40 13.75
CA ALA A 98 4.21 10.71 14.46
C ALA A 98 3.04 10.37 13.53
N VAL A 99 2.70 11.26 12.59
CA VAL A 99 1.67 10.99 11.57
C VAL A 99 2.13 9.87 10.63
N ALA A 100 3.39 9.88 10.19
CA ALA A 100 3.96 8.80 9.36
C ALA A 100 3.87 7.45 10.08
N THR A 101 4.25 7.39 11.36
CA THR A 101 4.15 6.17 12.18
C THR A 101 2.71 5.71 12.30
N GLN A 102 1.76 6.60 12.58
CA GLN A 102 0.35 6.23 12.69
C GLN A 102 -0.20 5.68 11.38
N GLN A 103 0.11 6.32 10.24
CA GLN A 103 -0.29 5.86 8.91
C GLN A 103 0.35 4.52 8.57
N ALA A 104 1.63 4.32 8.86
CA ALA A 104 2.31 3.04 8.64
C ALA A 104 1.67 1.92 9.46
N CYS A 105 1.37 2.17 10.74
CA CYS A 105 0.66 1.22 11.60
C CYS A 105 -0.74 0.90 11.06
N TYR A 106 -1.50 1.92 10.65
CA TYR A 106 -2.85 1.72 10.12
C TYR A 106 -2.84 0.94 8.80
N ASN A 107 -2.00 1.36 7.84
CA ASN A 107 -1.85 0.67 6.56
C ASN A 107 -1.40 -0.78 6.76
N GLY A 108 -0.46 -1.01 7.68
CA GLY A 108 -0.02 -2.34 8.08
C GLY A 108 -1.15 -3.19 8.68
N ALA A 109 -1.96 -2.64 9.59
CA ALA A 109 -3.07 -3.36 10.18
C ALA A 109 -4.20 -3.67 9.18
N VAL A 110 -4.41 -2.80 8.19
CA VAL A 110 -5.43 -2.99 7.15
C VAL A 110 -5.00 -4.00 6.09
N GLY A 111 -3.71 -4.08 5.77
CA GLY A 111 -3.20 -4.94 4.70
C GLY A 111 -2.47 -6.22 5.12
N ALA A 112 -2.25 -6.47 6.41
CA ALA A 112 -1.56 -7.65 6.94
C ALA A 112 -2.51 -8.82 7.28
#